data_AF-A0A5E7J963-F1
#
_entry.id   AF-A0A5E7J963-F1
#
_cell.length_a   1.000
_cell.length_b   1.000
_cell.length_c   1.000
_cell.angle_alpha   90.00
_cell.angle_beta   90.00
_cell.angle_gamma   90.00
#
_symmetry.space_group_name_H-M   'P 1'
#
loop_
_entity.id
_entity.type
_entity.pdbx_description
1 polymer ?
#
loop_
_entity_poly.entity_id
_entity_poly.type
_entity_poly.pdbx_seq_one_letter_code
_entity_poly.pdbx_strand_id
1 'polypeptide(L)' 'MGVRRVIKFEDGTDLINLSTSGLAFANLTVGEQNGEAVITVTDQPGVGSITLTGVPQAAITEADFAFT' A
#
# COMPACT_ATOMS: atom_id res chain seq x y z
N MET A 1 13.63 10.17 -7.48
CA MET A 1 12.81 10.54 -6.30
C MET A 1 11.45 9.90 -6.50
N GLY A 2 11.05 8.97 -5.63
CA GLY A 2 9.72 8.34 -5.72
C GLY A 2 8.60 9.33 -5.40
N VAL A 3 7.39 9.05 -5.86
CA VAL A 3 6.21 9.88 -5.55
C VAL A 3 5.54 9.40 -4.27
N ARG A 4 5.17 10.33 -3.39
CA ARG A 4 4.27 10.02 -2.26
C ARG A 4 2.84 10.32 -2.67
N ARG A 5 1.96 9.34 -2.54
CA ARG A 5 0.51 9.50 -2.73
C ARG A 5 -0.20 9.34 -1.39
N VAL A 6 -1.21 10.17 -1.16
CA VAL A 6 -2.07 10.09 0.01
C VAL A 6 -3.48 9.90 -0.51
N ILE A 7 -4.13 8.80 -0.14
CA ILE A 7 -5.43 8.43 -0.69
C ILE A 7 -6.39 8.06 0.43
N LYS A 8 -7.66 8.37 0.22
CA LYS A 8 -8.74 7.79 1.02
C LYS A 8 -8.97 6.36 0.52
N PHE A 9 -9.07 5.42 1.45
CA PHE A 9 -9.28 3.99 1.20
C PHE A 9 -10.32 3.46 2.18
N GLU A 10 -11.27 2.67 1.69
CA GLU A 10 -12.29 2.00 2.48
C GLU A 10 -12.00 0.49 2.55
N ASP A 11 -11.48 0.04 3.69
CA ASP A 11 -11.16 -1.36 3.96
C ASP A 11 -12.38 -2.29 3.75
N GLY A 12 -12.12 -3.45 3.14
CA GLY A 12 -13.14 -4.43 2.76
C GLY A 12 -14.02 -4.05 1.56
N THR A 13 -13.83 -2.86 0.97
CA THR A 13 -14.57 -2.39 -0.21
C THR A 13 -13.64 -2.02 -1.37
N ASP A 14 -12.62 -1.22 -1.10
CA ASP A 14 -11.64 -0.78 -2.09
C ASP A 14 -10.51 -1.80 -2.29
N LEU A 15 -9.90 -1.77 -3.48
CA LEU A 15 -8.68 -2.53 -3.78
C LEU A 15 -7.58 -1.64 -4.33
N ILE A 16 -6.35 -1.88 -3.89
CA ILE A 16 -5.14 -1.31 -4.46
C ILE A 16 -4.74 -2.17 -5.65
N ASN A 17 -5.01 -1.65 -6.86
CA ASN A 17 -4.71 -2.38 -8.07
C ASN A 17 -3.23 -2.28 -8.45
N LEU A 18 -2.53 -3.42 -8.38
CA LEU A 18 -1.15 -3.62 -8.77
C LEU A 18 -1.00 -4.71 -9.86
N SER A 19 -2.08 -5.05 -10.55
CA SER A 19 -2.13 -6.19 -11.47
C SER A 19 -1.17 -6.02 -12.66
N THR A 20 -0.80 -4.80 -13.02
CA THR A 20 0.16 -4.56 -14.13
C THR A 20 1.60 -4.33 -13.64
N SER A 21 1.87 -4.48 -12.35
CA SER A 21 3.17 -4.14 -11.76
C SER A 21 4.17 -5.30 -11.77
N GLY A 22 3.69 -6.55 -11.83
CA GLY A 22 4.51 -7.75 -11.61
C GLY A 22 4.94 -7.95 -10.14
N LEU A 23 4.41 -7.14 -9.20
CA LEU A 23 4.61 -7.31 -7.77
C LEU A 23 3.59 -8.31 -7.21
N ALA A 24 3.95 -8.93 -6.08
CA ALA A 24 3.08 -9.65 -5.18
C ALA A 24 3.10 -8.99 -3.80
N PHE A 25 2.21 -9.42 -2.90
CA PHE A 25 2.16 -8.87 -1.53
C PHE A 25 3.49 -8.99 -0.79
N ALA A 26 4.23 -10.08 -1.00
CA ALA A 26 5.57 -10.29 -0.43
C ALA A 26 6.63 -9.27 -0.89
N ASN A 27 6.37 -8.50 -1.94
CA ASN A 27 7.24 -7.40 -2.39
C ASN A 27 6.89 -6.05 -1.75
N LEU A 28 5.86 -6.02 -0.89
CA LEU A 28 5.40 -4.79 -0.25
C LEU A 28 5.77 -4.81 1.23
N THR A 29 6.11 -3.63 1.73
CA THR A 29 6.15 -3.37 3.16
C THR A 29 4.94 -2.52 3.51
N VAL A 30 4.09 -3.03 4.40
CA VAL A 30 3.01 -2.24 5.02
C VAL A 30 3.50 -1.82 6.40
N GLY A 31 3.78 -0.52 6.54
CA GLY A 31 4.13 0.11 7.80
C GLY A 31 3.02 1.04 8.29
N GLU A 32 3.31 1.76 9.38
CA GLU A 32 2.42 2.75 9.96
C GLU A 32 3.15 4.09 10.12
N GLN A 33 2.46 5.18 9.81
CA GLN A 33 2.89 6.53 10.11
C GLN A 33 1.71 7.35 10.63
N ASN A 34 1.84 7.89 11.84
CA ASN A 34 0.78 8.68 12.49
C ASN A 34 -0.57 7.93 12.60
N GLY A 35 -0.55 6.60 12.79
CA GLY A 35 -1.76 5.77 12.83
C GLY A 35 -2.35 5.43 11.46
N GLU A 36 -1.72 5.86 10.37
CA GLU A 36 -2.14 5.58 8.99
C GLU A 36 -1.21 4.54 8.33
N ALA A 37 -1.78 3.64 7.56
CA ALA A 37 -1.03 2.63 6.81
C ALA A 37 -0.19 3.30 5.72
N VAL A 38 1.08 2.91 5.63
CA VAL A 38 2.00 3.34 4.59
C VAL A 38 2.53 2.13 3.86
N ILE A 39 2.26 2.06 2.56
CA ILE A 39 2.68 0.97 1.69
C ILE A 39 3.88 1.44 0.87
N THR A 40 4.95 0.65 0.90
CA THR A 40 6.15 0.83 0.07
C THR A 40 6.49 -0.48 -0.63
N VAL A 41 7.33 -0.39 -1.66
CA VAL A 41 7.94 -1.58 -2.27
C VAL A 41 9.23 -1.90 -1.51
N THR A 42 9.34 -3.14 -1.03
CA THR A 42 10.48 -3.62 -0.25
C THR A 42 11.77 -3.44 -1.04
N ASP A 43 12.82 -2.95 -0.37
CA ASP A 43 14.15 -2.69 -0.94
C ASP A 43 14.18 -1.74 -2.15
N GLN A 44 13.11 -0.97 -2.39
CA GLN A 44 13.02 -0.02 -3.51
C GLN A 44 12.62 1.40 -3.04
N PRO A 45 13.51 2.11 -2.32
CA PRO A 45 13.22 3.44 -1.78
C PRO A 45 12.97 4.53 -2.84
N GLY A 46 13.22 4.24 -4.12
CA GLY A 46 13.02 5.16 -5.25
C GLY A 46 11.64 5.10 -5.91
N VAL A 47 10.81 4.10 -5.60
CA VAL A 47 9.50 3.89 -6.27
C VAL A 47 8.41 4.78 -5.70
N GLY A 48 8.52 5.13 -4.41
CA GLY A 48 7.57 5.99 -3.73
C GLY A 48 6.76 5.24 -2.67
N SER A 49 5.73 5.90 -2.16
CA SER A 49 4.87 5.34 -1.11
C SER A 49 3.42 5.76 -1.27
N ILE A 50 2.53 4.95 -0.70
CA ILE A 50 1.10 5.24 -0.60
C ILE A 50 0.74 5.31 0.88
N THR A 51 0.19 6.43 1.33
CA THR A 51 -0.42 6.57 2.67
C THR A 51 -1.93 6.46 2.54
N LEU A 52 -2.56 5.58 3.33
CA LEU A 52 -4.01 5.38 3.37
C LEU A 52 -4.60 6.15 4.55
N THR A 53 -5.32 7.23 4.27
CA THR A 53 -5.76 8.14 5.33
C THR A 53 -6.84 7.53 6.20
N GLY A 54 -6.66 7.57 7.51
CA GLY A 54 -7.62 7.02 8.48
C GLY A 54 -7.71 5.49 8.51
N VAL A 55 -6.78 4.78 7.86
CA VAL A 55 -6.75 3.32 7.84
C VAL A 55 -5.52 2.84 8.61
N PRO A 56 -5.66 2.07 9.70
CA PRO A 56 -4.52 1.57 10.46
C PRO A 56 -3.77 0.48 9.68
N GLN A 57 -2.46 0.33 9.92
CA GLN A 57 -1.66 -0.71 9.26
C GLN A 57 -2.27 -2.11 9.44
N ALA A 58 -2.80 -2.40 10.63
CA ALA A 58 -3.36 -3.71 10.96
C ALA A 58 -4.63 -4.08 10.17
N ALA A 59 -5.28 -3.10 9.53
CA ALA A 59 -6.41 -3.37 8.64
C ALA A 59 -5.98 -3.83 7.25
N ILE A 60 -4.72 -3.61 6.87
CA ILE A 60 -4.24 -3.93 5.52
C ILE A 60 -3.67 -5.34 5.46
N THR A 61 -4.23 -6.12 4.56
CA THR A 61 -3.89 -7.52 4.29
C THR A 61 -3.65 -7.72 2.79
N GLU A 62 -3.26 -8.93 2.39
CA GLU A 62 -3.14 -9.29 0.97
C GLU A 62 -4.47 -9.16 0.21
N ALA A 63 -5.62 -9.32 0.89
CA ALA A 63 -6.94 -9.23 0.27
C ALA A 63 -7.28 -7.83 -0.26
N ASP A 64 -6.57 -6.80 0.22
CA ASP A 64 -6.77 -5.39 -0.17
C ASP A 64 -6.07 -5.03 -1.49
N PHE A 65 -5.41 -5.99 -2.12
CA PHE A 65 -4.62 -5.79 -3.32
C PHE A 65 -5.12 -6.67 -4.46
N ALA A 66 -5.13 -6.12 -5.67
CA ALA A 66 -5.30 -6.90 -6.88
C ALA A 66 -3.93 -7.10 -7.55
N PHE A 67 -3.46 -8.34 -7.59
CA PHE A 67 -2.26 -8.78 -8.30
C PHE A 67 -2.64 -9.63 -9.54
N THR A 68 -1.67 -9.96 -10.39
CA THR A 68 -1.81 -10.95 -11.49
C THR A 68 -1.41 -12.35 -11.07
#